data_AF-X0XEX5-F1
#
_entry.id   AF-X0XEX5-F1
#
_cell.length_a   1.000
_cell.length_b   1.000
_cell.length_c   1.000
_cell.angle_alpha   90.00
_cell.angle_beta   90.00
_cell.angle_gamma   90.00
#
_symmetry.space_group_name_H-M   'P 1'
#
loop_
_entity.id
_entity.type
_entity.pdbx_description
1 polymer ?
#
loop_
_entity_poly.entity_id
_entity_poly.type
_entity_poly.pdbx_seq_one_letter_code
_entity_poly.pdbx_strand_id
1 'polypeptide(L)'
;EQPKQVSLVRMGLSSNFAILIIALLCVLYGMAGGLSAAIVTDFFQGILTIIFSFLLLPFVLSAVGGMSGLHAKITDPGIWSLAAPAEIGVFYIAIIALNALVGIVTQPHTMGNCAAGRTEAEGQFGFMVGSLVKRVCTIAWTMTGLAAIVYFGGERIKGDEVYGIIAGDFLPAVLPGLLGVFIAALLASVMSSCDSFMIASSALFTENLYKRLIPGRSPRHYVWVARMTSLAIVAGGLGFAFWLPNVVEGLEI
;
A
#
# COMPACT_ATOMS: atom_id res chain seq x y z
N GLU A 1 -32.90 14.70 1.11
CA GLU A 1 -32.01 14.46 -0.04
C GLU A 1 -31.14 13.27 0.27
N GLN A 2 -31.06 12.31 -0.65
CA GLN A 2 -30.42 11.00 -0.43
C GLN A 2 -28.90 11.16 -0.19
N PRO A 3 -28.32 10.43 0.78
CA PRO A 3 -26.88 10.51 1.03
C PRO A 3 -26.15 9.92 -0.17
N LYS A 4 -25.03 10.56 -0.55
CA LYS A 4 -24.10 10.15 -1.60
C LYS A 4 -23.40 8.85 -1.20
N GLN A 5 -24.15 7.77 -1.15
CA GLN A 5 -23.65 6.43 -0.86
C GLN A 5 -22.89 5.93 -2.09
N VAL A 6 -21.56 6.09 -2.01
CA VAL A 6 -20.56 5.15 -2.52
C VAL A 6 -20.52 4.98 -4.05
N SER A 7 -19.79 5.88 -4.72
CA SER A 7 -19.47 5.78 -6.16
C SER A 7 -18.35 4.78 -6.49
N LEU A 8 -17.60 4.25 -5.50
CA LEU A 8 -16.59 3.20 -5.72
C LEU A 8 -17.15 1.76 -5.73
N VAL A 9 -18.31 1.52 -5.10
CA VAL A 9 -19.04 0.23 -5.17
C VAL A 9 -19.78 0.07 -6.50
N ARG A 10 -19.84 1.12 -7.35
CA ARG A 10 -20.44 1.04 -8.68
C ARG A 10 -19.69 0.18 -9.70
N MET A 11 -18.50 -0.34 -9.38
CA MET A 11 -17.88 -1.37 -10.21
C MET A 11 -18.49 -2.77 -10.01
N GLY A 12 -19.37 -3.00 -9.03
CA GLY A 12 -20.11 -4.27 -8.90
C GLY A 12 -19.23 -5.51 -8.65
N LEU A 13 -17.93 -5.34 -8.44
CA LEU A 13 -17.02 -6.41 -8.05
C LEU A 13 -17.21 -6.62 -6.55
N SER A 14 -17.80 -7.76 -6.17
CA SER A 14 -17.77 -8.21 -4.78
C SER A 14 -16.33 -8.14 -4.25
N SER A 15 -16.12 -7.67 -3.02
CA SER A 15 -14.78 -7.58 -2.41
C SER A 15 -14.01 -8.90 -2.56
N ASN A 16 -14.71 -10.02 -2.42
CA ASN A 16 -14.18 -11.36 -2.62
C ASN A 16 -13.65 -11.58 -4.05
N PHE A 17 -14.33 -11.06 -5.05
CA PHE A 17 -13.92 -11.17 -6.46
C PHE A 17 -12.69 -10.30 -6.75
N ALA A 18 -12.59 -9.10 -6.17
CA ALA A 18 -11.40 -8.27 -6.28
C ALA A 18 -10.17 -8.95 -5.65
N ILE A 19 -10.33 -9.54 -4.46
CA ILE A 19 -9.28 -10.31 -3.78
C ILE A 19 -8.80 -11.47 -4.67
N LEU A 20 -9.73 -12.22 -5.28
CA LEU A 20 -9.39 -13.32 -6.18
C LEU A 20 -8.63 -12.86 -7.42
N ILE A 21 -9.02 -11.73 -8.03
CA ILE A 21 -8.31 -11.17 -9.18
C ILE A 21 -6.89 -10.75 -8.79
N ILE A 22 -6.74 -10.00 -7.71
CA ILE A 22 -5.43 -9.52 -7.21
C ILE A 22 -4.51 -10.72 -6.93
N ALA A 23 -5.02 -11.74 -6.24
CA ALA A 23 -4.24 -12.93 -5.92
C ALA A 23 -3.86 -13.73 -7.17
N LEU A 24 -4.78 -13.90 -8.12
CA LEU A 24 -4.52 -14.57 -9.39
C LEU A 24 -3.43 -13.83 -10.18
N LEU A 25 -3.54 -12.51 -10.30
CA LEU A 25 -2.56 -11.70 -11.01
C LEU A 25 -1.19 -11.81 -10.34
N CYS A 26 -1.10 -11.55 -9.03
CA CYS A 26 0.10 -11.69 -8.21
C CYS A 26 0.81 -13.04 -8.45
N VAL A 27 0.07 -14.15 -8.40
CA VAL A 27 0.61 -15.49 -8.66
C VAL A 27 1.13 -15.60 -10.09
N LEU A 28 0.35 -15.21 -11.09
CA LEU A 28 0.69 -15.40 -12.50
C LEU A 28 1.99 -14.67 -12.88
N TYR A 29 2.10 -13.38 -12.57
CA TYR A 29 3.30 -12.62 -12.97
C TYR A 29 4.44 -12.78 -11.95
N GLY A 30 4.15 -12.91 -10.66
CA GLY A 30 5.17 -13.11 -9.63
C GLY A 30 5.89 -14.44 -9.79
N MET A 31 5.18 -15.52 -10.14
CA MET A 31 5.82 -16.81 -10.46
C MET A 31 6.57 -16.77 -11.80
N ALA A 32 6.03 -16.09 -12.81
CA ALA A 32 6.62 -16.04 -14.14
C ALA A 32 7.90 -15.19 -14.19
N GLY A 33 7.85 -13.99 -13.61
CA GLY A 33 8.88 -12.97 -13.74
C GLY A 33 9.85 -12.83 -12.56
N GLY A 34 9.49 -13.33 -11.38
CA GLY A 34 10.32 -13.23 -10.17
C GLY A 34 10.64 -11.78 -9.78
N LEU A 35 11.72 -11.60 -9.02
CA LEU A 35 12.09 -10.30 -8.45
C LEU A 35 12.33 -9.21 -9.52
N SER A 36 12.94 -9.58 -10.66
CA SER A 36 13.27 -8.62 -11.72
C SER A 36 12.03 -8.01 -12.37
N ALA A 37 11.02 -8.83 -12.68
CA ALA A 37 9.77 -8.33 -13.25
C ALA A 37 8.99 -7.48 -12.23
N ALA A 38 8.97 -7.89 -10.95
CA ALA A 38 8.33 -7.16 -9.87
C ALA A 38 8.92 -5.74 -9.73
N ILE A 39 10.25 -5.59 -9.77
CA ILE A 39 10.89 -4.27 -9.68
C ILE A 39 10.45 -3.33 -10.81
N VAL A 40 10.27 -3.85 -12.03
CA VAL A 40 9.83 -3.04 -13.18
C VAL A 40 8.38 -2.59 -13.01
N THR A 41 7.48 -3.49 -12.57
CA THR A 41 6.07 -3.12 -12.34
C THR A 41 5.95 -2.11 -11.20
N ASP A 42 6.73 -2.30 -10.14
CA ASP A 42 6.77 -1.43 -8.96
C ASP A 42 7.30 -0.03 -9.31
N PHE A 43 8.25 0.06 -10.25
CA PHE A 43 8.74 1.34 -10.74
C PHE A 43 7.63 2.19 -11.38
N PHE A 44 6.85 1.60 -12.30
CA PHE A 44 5.73 2.31 -12.94
C PHE A 44 4.62 2.63 -11.93
N GLN A 45 4.30 1.69 -11.03
CA GLN A 45 3.31 1.91 -9.98
C GLN A 45 3.75 3.01 -8.98
N GLY A 46 5.04 3.07 -8.64
CA GLY A 46 5.61 4.12 -7.80
C GLY A 46 5.45 5.51 -8.43
N ILE A 47 5.74 5.64 -9.73
CA ILE A 47 5.52 6.90 -10.46
C ILE A 47 4.05 7.32 -10.40
N LEU A 48 3.12 6.40 -10.70
CA LEU A 48 1.68 6.69 -10.63
C LEU A 48 1.24 7.09 -9.23
N THR A 49 1.77 6.44 -8.20
CA THR A 49 1.48 6.76 -6.80
C THR A 49 1.90 8.19 -6.47
N ILE A 50 3.11 8.60 -6.87
CA ILE A 50 3.59 9.97 -6.68
C ILE A 50 2.68 10.95 -7.41
N ILE A 51 2.35 10.70 -8.67
CA ILE A 51 1.47 11.56 -9.46
C ILE A 51 0.12 11.75 -8.76
N PHE A 52 -0.57 10.66 -8.41
CA PHE A 52 -1.89 10.73 -7.78
C PHE A 52 -1.87 11.37 -6.40
N SER A 53 -0.76 11.24 -5.65
CA SER A 53 -0.59 11.89 -4.35
C SER A 53 -0.72 13.41 -4.44
N PHE A 54 -0.17 14.03 -5.48
CA PHE A 54 -0.22 15.48 -5.67
C PHE A 54 -1.35 15.92 -6.59
N LEU A 55 -1.81 15.05 -7.50
CA LEU A 55 -2.82 15.41 -8.49
C LEU A 55 -4.16 15.76 -7.85
N LEU A 56 -4.58 15.04 -6.82
CA LEU A 56 -5.87 15.29 -6.14
C LEU A 56 -5.86 16.57 -5.33
N LEU A 57 -4.74 16.86 -4.67
CA LEU A 57 -4.61 17.95 -3.70
C LEU A 57 -5.17 19.31 -4.17
N PRO A 58 -4.84 19.86 -5.35
CA PRO A 58 -5.34 21.17 -5.78
C PRO A 58 -6.86 21.19 -6.00
N PHE A 59 -7.46 20.11 -6.46
CA PHE A 59 -8.91 20.03 -6.70
C PHE A 59 -9.70 19.92 -5.40
N VAL A 60 -9.19 19.13 -4.47
CA VAL A 60 -9.86 18.96 -3.17
C VAL A 60 -9.72 20.23 -2.33
N LEU A 61 -8.54 20.86 -2.34
CA LEU A 61 -8.34 22.15 -1.66
C LEU A 61 -9.22 23.26 -2.25
N SER A 62 -9.37 23.34 -3.57
CA SER A 62 -10.22 24.38 -4.18
C SER A 62 -11.70 24.19 -3.81
N ALA A 63 -12.18 22.94 -3.71
CA ALA A 63 -13.56 22.64 -3.31
C ALA A 63 -13.90 23.05 -1.88
N VAL A 64 -12.91 23.14 -0.99
CA VAL A 64 -13.11 23.55 0.41
C VAL A 64 -12.76 25.02 0.68
N GLY A 65 -12.40 25.79 -0.35
CA GLY A 65 -11.99 27.21 -0.22
C GLY A 65 -10.52 27.40 0.17
N GLY A 66 -9.66 26.42 -0.12
CA GLY A 66 -8.23 26.43 0.16
C GLY A 66 -7.90 26.33 1.65
N MET A 67 -6.68 26.75 2.01
CA MET A 67 -6.22 26.75 3.41
C MET A 67 -7.08 27.66 4.29
N SER A 68 -7.55 28.80 3.77
CA SER A 68 -8.42 29.70 4.52
C SER A 68 -9.76 29.04 4.85
N GLY A 69 -10.35 28.31 3.89
CA GLY A 69 -11.59 27.57 4.12
C GLY A 69 -11.43 26.41 5.09
N LEU A 70 -10.27 25.72 5.07
CA LEU A 70 -9.92 24.71 6.07
C LEU A 70 -9.86 25.30 7.47
N HIS A 71 -9.09 26.38 7.68
CA HIS A 71 -8.99 27.01 9.00
C HIS A 71 -10.31 27.60 9.49
N ALA A 72 -11.17 28.09 8.59
CA ALA A 72 -12.48 28.62 8.97
C ALA A 72 -13.46 27.54 9.40
N LYS A 73 -13.39 26.33 8.82
CA LYS A 73 -14.34 25.25 9.07
C LYS A 73 -13.84 24.20 10.08
N ILE A 74 -12.54 24.03 10.22
CA ILE A 74 -11.92 23.16 11.23
C ILE A 74 -11.59 24.02 12.45
N THR A 75 -12.54 24.13 13.37
CA THR A 75 -12.42 24.94 14.59
C THR A 75 -11.79 24.19 15.76
N ASP A 76 -11.75 22.86 15.71
CA ASP A 76 -11.11 22.03 16.74
C ASP A 76 -9.57 22.14 16.64
N PRO A 77 -8.88 22.72 17.64
CA PRO A 77 -7.43 22.82 17.65
C PRO A 77 -6.73 21.45 17.68
N GLY A 78 -7.42 20.41 18.17
CA GLY A 78 -6.88 19.05 18.24
C GLY A 78 -6.55 18.46 16.87
N ILE A 79 -7.33 18.79 15.84
CA ILE A 79 -7.14 18.31 14.46
C ILE A 79 -5.87 18.91 13.82
N TRP A 80 -5.47 20.11 14.25
CA TRP A 80 -4.26 20.79 13.80
C TRP A 80 -3.01 20.40 14.59
N SER A 81 -3.17 19.65 15.69
CA SER A 81 -2.06 19.23 16.51
C SER A 81 -1.27 18.12 15.83
N LEU A 82 0.04 18.33 15.67
CA LEU A 82 0.97 17.31 15.15
C LEU A 82 1.24 16.20 16.17
N ALA A 83 0.89 16.41 17.44
CA ALA A 83 0.99 15.42 18.49
C ALA A 83 -0.39 15.23 19.13
N ALA A 84 -0.88 14.00 19.19
CA ALA A 84 -2.09 13.66 19.95
C ALA A 84 -1.71 13.50 21.43
N PRO A 85 -1.98 14.50 22.30
CA PRO A 85 -1.39 14.55 23.65
C PRO A 85 -1.91 13.44 24.58
N ALA A 86 -3.09 12.89 24.28
CA ALA A 86 -3.71 11.82 25.06
C ALA A 86 -3.18 10.42 24.72
N GLU A 87 -2.51 10.24 23.57
CA GLU A 87 -2.16 8.91 23.05
C GLU A 87 -0.67 8.75 22.68
N ILE A 88 0.02 9.83 22.29
CA ILE A 88 1.40 9.78 21.77
C ILE A 88 2.37 10.41 22.78
N GLY A 89 2.71 9.66 23.82
CA GLY A 89 3.78 10.04 24.77
C GLY A 89 5.19 9.78 24.24
N VAL A 90 6.22 10.31 24.93
CA VAL A 90 7.64 10.08 24.59
C VAL A 90 7.96 8.58 24.49
N PHE A 91 7.39 7.77 25.38
CA PHE A 91 7.53 6.32 25.34
C PHE A 91 6.96 5.69 24.05
N TYR A 92 5.77 6.12 23.64
CA TYR A 92 5.15 5.65 22.40
C TYR A 92 5.99 6.02 21.17
N ILE A 93 6.49 7.25 21.12
CA ILE A 93 7.42 7.70 20.05
C ILE A 93 8.67 6.84 20.04
N ALA A 94 9.27 6.56 21.20
CA ALA A 94 10.46 5.72 21.31
C ALA A 94 10.21 4.29 20.81
N ILE A 95 9.07 3.69 21.20
CA ILE A 95 8.70 2.33 20.77
C ILE A 95 8.40 2.29 19.27
N ILE A 96 7.66 3.26 18.72
CA ILE A 96 7.43 3.31 17.26
C ILE A 96 8.72 3.55 16.50
N ALA A 97 9.61 4.42 16.99
CA ALA A 97 10.90 4.65 16.34
C ALA A 97 11.75 3.38 16.33
N LEU A 98 11.79 2.64 17.46
CA LEU A 98 12.47 1.35 17.54
C LEU A 98 11.83 0.30 16.64
N ASN A 99 10.49 0.21 16.62
CA ASN A 99 9.75 -0.71 15.77
C ASN A 99 9.97 -0.39 14.28
N ALA A 100 10.01 0.88 13.89
CA ALA A 100 10.29 1.29 12.52
C ALA A 100 11.75 0.95 12.12
N LEU A 101 12.71 1.14 13.03
CA LEU A 101 14.12 0.79 12.82
C LEU A 101 14.30 -0.72 12.61
N VAL A 102 13.75 -1.54 13.51
CA VAL A 102 13.89 -2.99 13.44
C VAL A 102 13.01 -3.54 12.31
N GLY A 103 11.71 -3.23 12.36
CA GLY A 103 10.69 -3.79 11.48
C GLY A 103 11.00 -3.58 9.99
N ILE A 104 11.41 -2.39 9.57
CA ILE A 104 11.68 -2.12 8.16
C ILE A 104 12.98 -2.78 7.70
N VAL A 105 14.03 -2.75 8.53
CA VAL A 105 15.37 -3.23 8.16
C VAL A 105 15.46 -4.76 8.21
N THR A 106 14.80 -5.41 9.17
CA THR A 106 14.84 -6.88 9.31
C THR A 106 13.89 -7.59 8.35
N GLN A 107 13.04 -6.85 7.63
CA GLN A 107 12.13 -7.44 6.67
C GLN A 107 12.91 -8.04 5.49
N PRO A 108 12.69 -9.34 5.17
CA PRO A 108 13.51 -10.04 4.18
C PRO A 108 13.35 -9.50 2.76
N HIS A 109 12.18 -8.93 2.44
CA HIS A 109 11.96 -8.31 1.12
C HIS A 109 12.76 -7.01 0.97
N THR A 110 12.94 -6.22 2.04
CA THR A 110 13.78 -5.00 2.03
C THR A 110 15.22 -5.35 1.65
N MET A 111 15.75 -6.43 2.23
CA MET A 111 17.09 -6.90 1.94
C MET A 111 17.24 -7.34 0.47
N GLY A 112 16.26 -8.10 -0.05
CA GLY A 112 16.22 -8.51 -1.45
C GLY A 112 16.16 -7.32 -2.42
N ASN A 113 15.35 -6.32 -2.11
CA ASN A 113 15.20 -5.12 -2.95
C ASN A 113 16.48 -4.25 -2.96
N CYS A 114 17.14 -4.08 -1.82
CA CYS A 114 18.41 -3.35 -1.75
C CYS A 114 19.53 -4.11 -2.48
N ALA A 115 19.54 -5.44 -2.37
CA ALA A 115 20.52 -6.30 -3.04
C ALA A 115 20.32 -6.41 -4.56
N ALA A 116 19.17 -5.96 -5.08
CA ALA A 116 18.92 -5.91 -6.53
C ALA A 116 19.63 -4.72 -7.21
N GLY A 117 20.17 -3.76 -6.45
CA GLY A 117 21.04 -2.70 -6.97
C GLY A 117 22.34 -3.26 -7.57
N ARG A 118 22.94 -2.57 -8.55
CA ARG A 118 24.20 -3.06 -9.16
C ARG A 118 25.37 -2.92 -8.20
N THR A 119 25.30 -1.94 -7.31
CA THR A 119 26.27 -1.70 -6.25
C THR A 119 25.56 -1.47 -4.92
N GLU A 120 26.28 -1.68 -3.82
CA GLU A 120 25.77 -1.38 -2.48
C GLU A 120 25.35 0.08 -2.34
N ALA A 121 26.15 1.01 -2.89
CA ALA A 121 25.86 2.44 -2.86
C ALA A 121 24.56 2.78 -3.62
N GLU A 122 24.30 2.15 -4.78
CA GLU A 122 23.04 2.31 -5.50
C GLU A 122 21.84 1.80 -4.70
N GLY A 123 21.98 0.64 -4.05
CA GLY A 123 20.93 0.07 -3.18
C GLY A 123 20.61 0.98 -1.99
N GLN A 124 21.63 1.46 -1.28
CA GLN A 124 21.50 2.39 -0.17
C GLN A 124 20.84 3.71 -0.60
N PHE A 125 21.30 4.29 -1.72
CA PHE A 125 20.73 5.51 -2.26
C PHE A 125 19.26 5.33 -2.65
N GLY A 126 18.93 4.24 -3.36
CA GLY A 126 17.56 3.94 -3.77
C GLY A 126 16.61 3.80 -2.57
N PHE A 127 17.03 3.06 -1.54
CA PHE A 127 16.24 2.89 -0.32
C PHE A 127 16.03 4.23 0.43
N MET A 128 17.07 5.04 0.55
CA MET A 128 17.00 6.35 1.19
C MET A 128 16.07 7.30 0.43
N VAL A 129 16.26 7.45 -0.89
CA VAL A 129 15.45 8.35 -1.72
C VAL A 129 14.00 7.91 -1.74
N GLY A 130 13.72 6.61 -1.94
CA GLY A 130 12.36 6.08 -1.90
C GLY A 130 11.66 6.37 -0.57
N SER A 131 12.36 6.18 0.54
CA SER A 131 11.85 6.48 1.88
C SER A 131 11.56 7.97 2.09
N LEU A 132 12.40 8.85 1.56
CA LEU A 132 12.19 10.30 1.65
C LEU A 132 11.04 10.77 0.77
N VAL A 133 10.94 10.27 -0.47
CA VAL A 133 9.84 10.60 -1.40
C VAL A 133 8.48 10.24 -0.79
N LYS A 134 8.39 9.08 -0.12
CA LYS A 134 7.17 8.67 0.60
C LYS A 134 6.75 9.69 1.67
N ARG A 135 7.70 10.27 2.41
CA ARG A 135 7.40 11.30 3.43
C ARG A 135 6.81 12.56 2.80
N VAL A 136 7.31 12.98 1.64
CA VAL A 136 6.76 14.14 0.92
C VAL A 136 5.34 13.85 0.44
N CYS A 137 5.08 12.65 -0.11
CA CYS A 137 3.73 12.25 -0.53
C CYS A 137 2.73 12.21 0.63
N THR A 138 3.18 11.81 1.82
CA THR A 138 2.33 11.76 3.02
C THR A 138 1.76 13.13 3.38
N ILE A 139 2.51 14.23 3.15
CA ILE A 139 2.01 15.59 3.38
C ILE A 139 0.78 15.86 2.51
N ALA A 140 0.83 15.50 1.22
CA ALA A 140 -0.28 15.70 0.30
C ALA A 140 -1.51 14.85 0.68
N TRP A 141 -1.29 13.60 1.11
CA TRP A 141 -2.36 12.73 1.60
C TRP A 141 -3.01 13.26 2.88
N THR A 142 -2.21 13.74 3.85
CA THR A 142 -2.74 14.35 5.07
C THR A 142 -3.56 15.60 4.77
N MET A 143 -3.09 16.46 3.86
CA MET A 143 -3.86 17.63 3.43
C MET A 143 -5.16 17.26 2.73
N THR A 144 -5.14 16.21 1.90
CA THR A 144 -6.35 15.66 1.28
C THR A 144 -7.31 15.12 2.35
N GLY A 145 -6.80 14.47 3.39
CA GLY A 145 -7.59 14.01 4.54
C GLY A 145 -8.23 15.14 5.33
N LEU A 146 -7.50 16.22 5.62
CA LEU A 146 -8.06 17.41 6.28
C LEU A 146 -9.16 18.07 5.43
N ALA A 147 -8.93 18.18 4.12
CA ALA A 147 -9.93 18.70 3.20
C ALA A 147 -11.15 17.79 3.11
N ALA A 148 -10.98 16.47 3.26
CA ALA A 148 -12.09 15.52 3.33
C ALA A 148 -13.04 15.81 4.51
N ILE A 149 -12.50 16.13 5.70
CA ILE A 149 -13.31 16.45 6.90
C ILE A 149 -14.29 17.58 6.59
N VAL A 150 -13.79 18.61 5.91
CA VAL A 150 -14.58 19.79 5.51
C VAL A 150 -15.53 19.49 4.35
N TYR A 151 -15.07 18.72 3.36
CA TYR A 151 -15.82 18.37 2.16
C TYR A 151 -17.06 17.52 2.50
N PHE A 152 -16.92 16.54 3.39
CA PHE A 152 -18.00 15.63 3.79
C PHE A 152 -18.85 16.17 4.95
N GLY A 153 -18.44 17.27 5.59
CA GLY A 153 -19.32 18.04 6.50
C GLY A 153 -19.90 17.26 7.69
N GLY A 154 -19.22 16.21 8.16
CA GLY A 154 -19.67 15.40 9.30
C GLY A 154 -20.38 14.09 8.93
N GLU A 155 -20.50 13.74 7.64
CA GLU A 155 -20.90 12.39 7.25
C GLU A 155 -19.90 11.35 7.79
N ARG A 156 -20.41 10.31 8.44
CA ARG A 156 -19.60 9.20 8.95
C ARG A 156 -19.15 8.32 7.79
N ILE A 157 -18.00 8.64 7.23
CA ILE A 157 -17.31 7.83 6.23
C ILE A 157 -16.23 7.02 6.94
N LYS A 158 -16.09 5.75 6.56
CA LYS A 158 -14.99 4.92 7.05
C LYS A 158 -13.66 5.51 6.56
N GLY A 159 -12.72 5.71 7.49
CA GLY A 159 -11.45 6.39 7.20
C GLY A 159 -10.70 5.84 5.98
N ASP A 160 -10.70 4.52 5.83
CA ASP A 160 -10.01 3.82 4.73
C ASP A 160 -10.63 4.08 3.34
N GLU A 161 -11.91 4.45 3.28
CA GLU A 161 -12.62 4.70 2.02
C GLU A 161 -12.49 6.15 1.53
N VAL A 162 -12.12 7.07 2.43
CA VAL A 162 -12.13 8.53 2.18
C VAL A 162 -11.32 8.92 0.94
N TYR A 163 -10.09 8.42 0.84
CA TYR A 163 -9.20 8.78 -0.28
C TYR A 163 -9.74 8.27 -1.61
N GLY A 164 -10.35 7.08 -1.61
CA GLY A 164 -10.99 6.51 -2.78
C GLY A 164 -12.23 7.30 -3.21
N ILE A 165 -13.11 7.68 -2.27
CA ILE A 165 -14.32 8.43 -2.58
C ILE A 165 -13.96 9.80 -3.16
N ILE A 166 -12.99 10.50 -2.56
CA ILE A 166 -12.46 11.75 -3.10
C ILE A 166 -11.93 11.56 -4.52
N ALA A 167 -11.15 10.51 -4.77
CA ALA A 167 -10.69 10.22 -6.11
C ALA A 167 -11.84 9.99 -7.11
N GLY A 168 -12.91 9.30 -6.66
CA GLY A 168 -14.13 9.08 -7.44
C GLY A 168 -14.88 10.36 -7.78
N ASP A 169 -14.91 11.33 -6.87
CA ASP A 169 -15.63 12.59 -7.05
C ASP A 169 -14.85 13.60 -7.91
N PHE A 170 -13.52 13.62 -7.80
CA PHE A 170 -12.69 14.64 -8.45
C PHE A 170 -12.00 14.18 -9.75
N LEU A 171 -11.49 12.93 -9.84
CA LEU A 171 -10.72 12.51 -11.02
C LEU A 171 -11.53 12.48 -12.32
N PRO A 172 -12.81 12.05 -12.35
CA PRO A 172 -13.59 12.08 -13.59
C PRO A 172 -13.81 13.48 -14.15
N ALA A 173 -13.83 14.50 -13.29
CA ALA A 173 -13.97 15.90 -13.69
C ALA A 173 -12.68 16.45 -14.34
N VAL A 174 -11.52 15.88 -14.01
CA VAL A 174 -10.22 16.26 -14.62
C VAL A 174 -10.07 15.64 -16.01
N LEU A 175 -10.28 14.32 -16.12
CA LEU A 175 -10.23 13.60 -17.39
C LEU A 175 -11.11 12.35 -17.33
N PRO A 176 -12.00 12.12 -18.31
CA PRO A 176 -12.77 10.88 -18.38
C PRO A 176 -11.84 9.69 -18.58
N GLY A 177 -11.69 8.85 -17.56
CA GLY A 177 -10.80 7.66 -17.54
C GLY A 177 -9.71 7.69 -16.47
N LEU A 178 -9.42 8.85 -15.89
CA LEU A 178 -8.37 9.00 -14.87
C LEU A 178 -8.68 8.22 -13.58
N LEU A 179 -9.96 8.10 -13.23
CA LEU A 179 -10.41 7.24 -12.14
C LEU A 179 -10.04 5.77 -12.36
N GLY A 180 -10.13 5.27 -13.61
CA GLY A 180 -9.72 3.92 -13.95
C GLY A 180 -8.22 3.70 -13.78
N VAL A 181 -7.40 4.68 -14.19
CA VAL A 181 -5.94 4.66 -14.00
C VAL A 181 -5.58 4.68 -12.51
N PHE A 182 -6.29 5.49 -11.72
CA PHE A 182 -6.12 5.54 -10.26
C PHE A 182 -6.44 4.22 -9.59
N ILE A 183 -7.59 3.61 -9.91
CA ILE A 183 -7.97 2.31 -9.37
C ILE A 183 -6.95 1.24 -9.79
N ALA A 184 -6.49 1.25 -11.04
CA ALA A 184 -5.45 0.34 -11.51
C ALA A 184 -4.13 0.53 -10.73
N ALA A 185 -3.72 1.77 -10.46
CA ALA A 185 -2.51 2.08 -9.69
C ALA A 185 -2.63 1.63 -8.22
N LEU A 186 -3.80 1.83 -7.60
CA LEU A 186 -4.07 1.34 -6.24
C LEU A 186 -4.01 -0.19 -6.17
N LEU A 187 -4.66 -0.88 -7.11
CA LEU A 187 -4.60 -2.34 -7.20
C LEU A 187 -3.17 -2.83 -7.43
N ALA A 188 -2.42 -2.17 -8.32
CA ALA A 188 -1.00 -2.47 -8.56
C ALA A 188 -0.15 -2.30 -7.30
N SER A 189 -0.42 -1.29 -6.47
CA SER A 189 0.30 -1.09 -5.20
C SER A 189 0.09 -2.23 -4.20
N VAL A 190 -1.14 -2.77 -4.13
CA VAL A 190 -1.42 -3.93 -3.27
C VAL A 190 -0.72 -5.17 -3.81
N MET A 191 -0.75 -5.37 -5.13
CA MET A 191 -0.09 -6.50 -5.76
C MET A 191 1.43 -6.51 -5.54
N SER A 192 2.10 -5.36 -5.68
CA SER A 192 3.55 -5.20 -5.39
C SER A 192 3.95 -5.70 -3.99
N SER A 193 3.12 -5.39 -2.99
CA SER A 193 3.35 -5.85 -1.62
C SER A 193 3.19 -7.36 -1.52
N CYS A 194 2.13 -7.91 -2.12
CA CYS A 194 1.89 -9.35 -2.15
C CYS A 194 3.05 -10.11 -2.82
N ASP A 195 3.58 -9.61 -3.94
CA ASP A 195 4.73 -10.25 -4.61
C ASP A 195 5.97 -10.24 -3.75
N SER A 196 6.27 -9.10 -3.13
CA SER A 196 7.45 -8.93 -2.28
C SER A 196 7.44 -9.96 -1.15
N PHE A 197 6.28 -10.16 -0.51
CA PHE A 197 6.14 -11.18 0.54
C PHE A 197 6.16 -12.60 -0.01
N MET A 198 5.49 -12.85 -1.14
CA MET A 198 5.45 -14.17 -1.78
C MET A 198 6.85 -14.63 -2.20
N ILE A 199 7.59 -13.77 -2.92
CA ILE A 199 8.93 -14.06 -3.44
C ILE A 199 9.93 -14.18 -2.30
N ALA A 200 9.92 -13.28 -1.32
CA ALA A 200 10.86 -13.34 -0.20
C ALA A 200 10.63 -14.59 0.66
N SER A 201 9.37 -14.90 0.98
CA SER A 201 9.04 -16.06 1.82
C SER A 201 9.34 -17.39 1.12
N SER A 202 9.05 -17.50 -0.19
CA SER A 202 9.37 -18.72 -0.94
C SER A 202 10.87 -18.92 -1.15
N ALA A 203 11.62 -17.83 -1.35
CA ALA A 203 13.08 -17.87 -1.43
C ALA A 203 13.69 -18.31 -0.10
N LEU A 204 13.24 -17.74 1.03
CA LEU A 204 13.69 -18.13 2.37
C LEU A 204 13.42 -19.60 2.66
N PHE A 205 12.20 -20.09 2.38
CA PHE A 205 11.87 -21.50 2.56
C PHE A 205 12.77 -22.39 1.70
N THR A 206 12.96 -22.03 0.44
CA THR A 206 13.71 -22.86 -0.52
C THR A 206 15.20 -22.94 -0.16
N GLU A 207 15.84 -21.80 0.12
CA GLU A 207 17.27 -21.75 0.41
C GLU A 207 17.60 -22.22 1.84
N ASN A 208 16.82 -21.83 2.85
CA ASN A 208 17.18 -22.12 4.25
C ASN A 208 16.65 -23.46 4.77
N LEU A 209 15.49 -23.91 4.27
CA LEU A 209 14.88 -25.15 4.71
C LEU A 209 15.04 -26.26 3.66
N TYR A 210 14.49 -26.08 2.47
CA TYR A 210 14.40 -27.16 1.49
C TYR A 210 15.78 -27.62 1.00
N LYS A 211 16.65 -26.70 0.60
CA LYS A 211 18.00 -27.00 0.09
C LYS A 211 18.91 -27.60 1.15
N ARG A 212 18.71 -27.24 2.41
CA ARG A 212 19.42 -27.83 3.56
C ARG A 212 18.98 -29.27 3.82
N LEU A 213 17.68 -29.56 3.66
CA LEU A 213 17.13 -30.91 3.83
C LEU A 213 17.41 -31.83 2.63
N ILE A 214 17.36 -31.30 1.41
CA ILE A 214 17.56 -32.06 0.16
C ILE A 214 18.63 -31.34 -0.68
N PRO A 215 19.92 -31.51 -0.34
CA PRO A 215 21.02 -30.90 -1.09
C PRO A 215 21.28 -31.62 -2.43
N GLY A 216 22.08 -30.98 -3.29
CA GLY A 216 22.60 -31.61 -4.52
C GLY A 216 21.64 -31.64 -5.72
N ARG A 217 20.49 -30.97 -5.66
CA ARG A 217 19.58 -30.82 -6.81
C ARG A 217 20.01 -29.69 -7.76
N SER A 218 19.47 -29.71 -8.98
CA SER A 218 19.79 -28.71 -10.00
C SER A 218 19.19 -27.34 -9.67
N PRO A 219 19.78 -26.23 -10.14
CA PRO A 219 19.22 -24.88 -9.93
C PRO A 219 17.76 -24.76 -10.40
N ARG A 220 17.41 -25.40 -11.52
CA ARG A 220 16.04 -25.42 -12.05
C ARG A 220 15.04 -26.10 -11.09
N HIS A 221 15.49 -27.11 -10.35
CA HIS A 221 14.66 -27.79 -9.34
C HIS A 221 14.32 -26.83 -8.19
N TYR A 222 15.30 -26.10 -7.66
CA TYR A 222 15.06 -25.15 -6.57
C TYR A 222 14.14 -23.99 -7.02
N VAL A 223 14.28 -23.50 -8.24
CA VAL A 223 13.35 -22.48 -8.79
C VAL A 223 11.92 -23.03 -8.87
N TRP A 224 11.75 -24.29 -9.27
CA TRP A 224 10.43 -24.93 -9.29
C TRP A 224 9.85 -25.09 -7.88
N VAL A 225 10.66 -25.48 -6.90
CA VAL A 225 10.24 -25.57 -5.49
C VAL A 225 9.83 -24.20 -4.95
N ALA A 226 10.61 -23.15 -5.25
CA ALA A 226 10.26 -21.79 -4.86
C ALA A 226 8.91 -21.36 -5.46
N ARG A 227 8.66 -21.65 -6.75
CA ARG A 227 7.37 -21.36 -7.41
C ARG A 227 6.19 -22.09 -6.77
N MET A 228 6.34 -23.37 -6.45
CA MET A 228 5.28 -24.13 -5.76
C MET A 228 5.05 -23.61 -4.34
N THR A 229 6.12 -23.22 -3.65
CA THR A 229 6.03 -22.65 -2.31
C THR A 229 5.33 -21.28 -2.34
N SER A 230 5.64 -20.44 -3.31
CA SER A 230 4.93 -19.17 -3.56
C SER A 230 3.42 -19.39 -3.69
N LEU A 231 3.00 -20.38 -4.49
CA LEU A 231 1.58 -20.72 -4.64
C LEU A 231 0.94 -21.16 -3.31
N ALA A 232 1.64 -21.98 -2.53
CA ALA A 232 1.15 -22.42 -1.22
C ALA A 232 1.01 -21.24 -0.23
N ILE A 233 1.96 -20.30 -0.25
CA ILE A 233 1.91 -19.07 0.57
C ILE A 233 0.70 -18.22 0.20
N VAL A 234 0.47 -17.98 -1.09
CA VAL A 234 -0.70 -17.19 -1.53
C VAL A 234 -2.02 -17.91 -1.20
N ALA A 235 -2.09 -19.23 -1.41
CA ALA A 235 -3.28 -20.00 -1.06
C ALA A 235 -3.57 -19.95 0.46
N GLY A 236 -2.54 -20.05 1.30
CA GLY A 236 -2.67 -19.88 2.74
C GLY A 236 -3.10 -18.46 3.13
N GLY A 237 -2.52 -17.44 2.50
CA GLY A 237 -2.90 -16.04 2.67
C GLY A 237 -4.35 -15.75 2.27
N LEU A 238 -4.81 -16.33 1.16
CA LEU A 238 -6.22 -16.25 0.75
C LEU A 238 -7.14 -16.95 1.75
N GLY A 239 -6.77 -18.13 2.24
CA GLY A 239 -7.53 -18.83 3.28
C GLY A 239 -7.69 -17.96 4.54
N PHE A 240 -6.61 -17.29 4.95
CA PHE A 240 -6.65 -16.36 6.09
C PHE A 240 -7.48 -15.10 5.79
N ALA A 241 -7.35 -14.53 4.59
CA ALA A 241 -8.11 -13.36 4.16
C ALA A 241 -9.63 -13.59 4.10
N PHE A 242 -10.08 -14.79 3.72
CA PHE A 242 -11.50 -15.14 3.74
C PHE A 242 -12.01 -15.53 5.13
N TRP A 243 -11.10 -15.89 6.04
CA TRP A 243 -11.44 -16.26 7.41
C TRP A 243 -11.56 -15.05 8.34
N LEU A 244 -10.75 -14.01 8.12
CA LEU A 244 -10.80 -12.78 8.91
C LEU A 244 -11.79 -11.75 8.33
N PRO A 245 -12.76 -11.27 9.12
CA PRO A 245 -13.71 -10.23 8.69
C PRO A 245 -13.05 -8.85 8.45
N ASN A 246 -12.03 -8.50 9.25
CA ASN A 246 -11.21 -7.30 9.06
C ASN A 246 -9.85 -7.43 9.79
N VAL A 247 -8.87 -6.59 9.41
CA VAL A 247 -7.51 -6.62 10.00
C VAL A 247 -7.54 -6.19 11.48
N VAL A 248 -8.45 -5.29 11.85
CA VAL A 248 -8.57 -4.76 13.21
C VAL A 248 -9.09 -5.81 14.18
N GLU A 249 -10.20 -6.50 13.88
CA GLU A 249 -10.69 -7.62 14.72
C GLU A 249 -9.69 -8.78 14.73
N GLY A 250 -8.96 -9.00 13.63
CA GLY A 250 -7.89 -10.00 13.59
C GLY A 250 -6.72 -9.74 14.54
N LEU A 251 -6.49 -8.47 14.92
CA LEU A 251 -5.45 -8.08 15.90
C LEU A 251 -5.99 -8.03 17.34
N GLU A 252 -7.30 -8.08 17.53
CA GLU A 252 -7.97 -8.10 18.84
C GLU A 252 -8.20 -9.52 19.38
N ILE A 253 -7.94 -10.57 18.57
CA ILE A 253 -7.97 -12.00 18.95
C ILE A 253 -6.64 -12.41 19.58
#